data_AF-A0A7C3R205-F1
#
_entry.id   AF-A0A7C3R205-F1
#
_cell.length_a   1.000
_cell.length_b   1.000
_cell.length_c   1.000
_cell.angle_alpha   90.00
_cell.angle_beta   90.00
_cell.angle_gamma   90.00
#
_symmetry.space_group_name_H-M   'P 1'
#
loop_
_entity.id
_entity.type
_entity.pdbx_description
1 polymer ?
#
loop_
_entity_poly.entity_id
_entity_poly.type
_entity_poly.pdbx_seq_one_letter_code
_entity_poly.pdbx_strand_id
1 'polypeptide(L)'
;MLLDQKTLPLVAIDFMNDVHLEDLDIINALFELILQYEQNPTEENKENLNNQYKEWISHTIEHFHKEEVMMEEKNFPPYPIHKAEHDNALNQMNLIFEEWNKTNNINILKQYFIEKLPTWLTNHIKTMDTVTAMFFKTGLSPCGG
;
A
#
# COMPACT_ATOMS: atom_id res chain seq x y z
N MET A 1 6.57 -0.47 -15.89
CA MET A 1 5.36 -0.47 -15.03
C MET A 1 5.15 -1.86 -14.47
N LEU A 2 5.10 -1.97 -13.14
CA LEU A 2 4.95 -3.21 -12.38
C LEU A 2 3.49 -3.65 -12.25
N LEU A 3 2.60 -2.69 -11.99
CA LEU A 3 1.16 -2.89 -11.76
C LEU A 3 0.34 -2.20 -12.87
N ASP A 4 -0.66 -2.87 -13.42
CA ASP A 4 -1.58 -2.29 -14.41
C ASP A 4 -2.85 -1.76 -13.73
N GLN A 5 -3.13 -0.47 -13.89
CA GLN A 5 -4.34 0.19 -13.40
C GLN A 5 -5.63 -0.55 -13.76
N LYS A 6 -5.72 -1.16 -14.95
CA LYS A 6 -6.91 -1.89 -15.39
C LYS A 6 -7.19 -3.15 -14.58
N THR A 7 -6.20 -3.63 -13.85
CA THR A 7 -6.29 -4.84 -13.01
C THR A 7 -6.52 -4.52 -11.55
N LEU A 8 -6.42 -3.25 -11.16
CA LEU A 8 -6.66 -2.81 -9.80
C LEU A 8 -8.16 -2.95 -9.48
N PRO A 9 -8.54 -3.63 -8.38
CA PRO A 9 -9.93 -3.76 -8.00
C PRO A 9 -10.52 -2.40 -7.63
N LEU A 10 -11.81 -2.21 -7.91
CA LEU A 10 -12.55 -1.02 -7.49
C LEU A 10 -13.46 -1.37 -6.31
N VAL A 11 -13.60 -0.44 -5.39
CA VAL A 11 -14.50 -0.50 -4.25
C VAL A 11 -15.67 0.46 -4.41
N ALA A 12 -16.65 0.36 -3.51
CA ALA A 12 -17.94 1.06 -3.63
C ALA A 12 -17.89 2.59 -3.37
N ILE A 13 -16.72 3.11 -2.96
CA ILE A 13 -16.49 4.48 -2.51
C ILE A 13 -15.36 5.10 -3.35
N ASP A 14 -15.64 6.23 -3.99
CA ASP A 14 -14.77 6.81 -5.02
C ASP A 14 -13.43 7.31 -4.47
N PHE A 15 -13.42 7.97 -3.30
CA PHE A 15 -12.16 8.49 -2.74
C PHE A 15 -11.15 7.38 -2.42
N MET A 16 -11.64 6.17 -2.06
CA MET A 16 -10.78 5.01 -1.82
C MET A 16 -10.17 4.53 -3.15
N ASN A 17 -10.95 4.53 -4.23
CA ASN A 17 -10.42 4.22 -5.56
C ASN A 17 -9.36 5.24 -6.00
N ASP A 18 -9.57 6.53 -5.73
CA ASP A 18 -8.60 7.57 -6.08
C ASP A 18 -7.26 7.35 -5.35
N VAL A 19 -7.28 7.09 -4.04
CA VAL A 19 -6.04 6.86 -3.27
C VAL A 19 -5.36 5.53 -3.63
N HIS A 20 -6.13 4.48 -3.98
CA HIS A 20 -5.55 3.24 -4.50
C HIS A 20 -4.82 3.43 -5.83
N LEU A 21 -5.31 4.34 -6.68
CA LEU A 21 -4.65 4.70 -7.93
C LEU A 21 -3.36 5.51 -7.67
N GLU A 22 -3.39 6.43 -6.71
CA GLU A 22 -2.19 7.15 -6.26
C GLU A 22 -1.11 6.19 -5.73
N ASP A 23 -1.49 5.23 -4.88
CA ASP A 23 -0.58 4.17 -4.39
C ASP A 23 0.04 3.39 -5.57
N LEU A 24 -0.78 3.00 -6.55
CA LEU A 24 -0.30 2.28 -7.74
C LEU A 24 0.73 3.10 -8.54
N ASP A 25 0.48 4.39 -8.73
CA ASP A 25 1.39 5.28 -9.45
C ASP A 25 2.73 5.44 -8.72
N ILE A 26 2.68 5.63 -7.40
CA ILE A 26 3.87 5.73 -6.54
C ILE A 26 4.67 4.41 -6.57
N ILE A 27 4.00 3.27 -6.43
CA ILE A 27 4.63 1.94 -6.47
C ILE A 27 5.32 1.69 -7.81
N ASN A 28 4.67 2.07 -8.91
CA ASN A 28 5.24 1.95 -10.25
C ASN A 28 6.47 2.84 -10.43
N ALA A 29 6.41 4.11 -10.00
CA ALA A 29 7.54 5.02 -10.07
C ALA A 29 8.73 4.52 -9.24
N LEU A 30 8.46 4.03 -8.03
CA LEU A 30 9.47 3.45 -7.14
C LEU A 30 10.10 2.18 -7.73
N PHE A 31 9.31 1.34 -8.41
CA PHE A 31 9.86 0.17 -9.11
C PHE A 31 10.83 0.54 -10.23
N GLU A 32 10.54 1.60 -10.99
CA GLU A 32 11.49 2.08 -12.01
C GLU A 32 12.80 2.58 -11.37
N LEU A 33 12.75 3.23 -10.20
CA LEU A 33 13.96 3.61 -9.44
C LEU A 33 14.75 2.40 -8.92
N ILE A 34 14.06 1.32 -8.51
CA ILE A 34 14.69 0.04 -8.15
C ILE A 34 15.46 -0.53 -9.34
N LEU A 35 14.87 -0.55 -10.54
CA LEU A 35 15.52 -1.01 -11.77
C LEU A 35 16.69 -0.10 -12.18
N GLN A 36 16.55 1.21 -12.02
CA GLN A 36 17.61 2.18 -12.29
C GLN A 36 18.82 1.98 -11.36
N TYR A 37 18.59 1.80 -10.06
CA TYR A 37 19.67 1.52 -9.11
C TYR A 37 20.36 0.18 -9.43
N GLU A 38 19.60 -0.86 -9.76
CA GLU A 38 20.16 -2.17 -10.12
C GLU A 38 21.13 -2.07 -11.31
N GLN A 39 20.82 -1.24 -12.30
CA GLN A 39 21.68 -1.04 -13.47
C GLN A 39 22.87 -0.11 -13.19
N ASN A 40 22.70 0.88 -12.32
CA ASN A 40 23.71 1.88 -12.02
C ASN A 40 23.65 2.30 -10.53
N PRO A 41 24.36 1.59 -9.64
CA PRO A 41 24.25 1.80 -8.19
C PRO A 41 25.11 2.99 -7.71
N THR A 42 24.68 4.22 -8.02
CA THR A 42 25.29 5.46 -7.53
C THR A 42 24.62 5.93 -6.25
N GLU A 43 25.32 6.76 -5.46
CA GLU A 43 24.75 7.40 -4.27
C GLU A 43 23.53 8.28 -4.61
N GLU A 44 23.57 8.98 -5.75
CA GLU A 44 22.43 9.76 -6.25
C GLU A 44 21.20 8.87 -6.53
N ASN A 45 21.39 7.74 -7.22
CA ASN A 45 20.28 6.81 -7.49
C ASN A 45 19.75 6.19 -6.19
N LYS A 46 20.63 5.91 -5.22
CA LYS A 46 20.23 5.43 -3.89
C LYS A 46 19.41 6.47 -3.14
N GLU A 47 19.84 7.73 -3.15
CA GLU A 47 19.14 8.82 -2.49
C GLU A 47 17.75 9.05 -3.11
N ASN A 48 17.65 9.07 -4.44
CA ASN A 48 16.38 9.19 -5.15
C ASN A 48 15.41 8.05 -4.78
N LEU A 49 15.89 6.80 -4.81
CA LEU A 49 15.11 5.64 -4.40
C LEU A 49 14.65 5.77 -2.94
N ASN A 50 15.56 6.12 -2.03
CA ASN A 50 15.26 6.26 -0.62
C ASN A 50 14.24 7.37 -0.32
N ASN A 51 14.31 8.48 -1.05
CA ASN A 51 13.36 9.57 -0.91
C ASN A 51 11.98 9.15 -1.41
N GLN A 52 11.89 8.50 -2.58
CA GLN A 52 10.63 7.98 -3.11
C GLN A 52 10.01 6.91 -2.20
N TYR A 53 10.83 6.04 -1.60
CA TYR A 53 10.33 5.03 -0.66
C TYR A 53 9.72 5.66 0.60
N LYS A 54 10.35 6.72 1.13
CA LYS A 54 9.81 7.46 2.28
C LYS A 54 8.52 8.20 1.94
N GLU A 55 8.44 8.77 0.73
CA GLU A 55 7.21 9.38 0.22
C GLU A 55 6.09 8.34 0.14
N TRP A 56 6.39 7.14 -0.36
CA TRP A 56 5.42 6.05 -0.39
C TRP A 56 4.94 5.65 1.01
N ILE A 57 5.83 5.42 1.98
CA ILE A 57 5.42 5.16 3.38
C ILE A 57 4.52 6.28 3.90
N SER A 58 4.89 7.55 3.68
CA SER A 58 4.11 8.69 4.15
C SER A 58 2.72 8.76 3.52
N HIS A 59 2.61 8.46 2.23
CA HIS A 59 1.33 8.42 1.51
C HIS A 59 0.45 7.28 2.04
N THR A 60 1.01 6.08 2.19
CA THR A 60 0.28 4.92 2.72
C THR A 60 -0.19 5.14 4.17
N ILE A 61 0.60 5.82 5.02
CA ILE A 61 0.16 6.21 6.37
C ILE A 61 -1.06 7.14 6.32
N GLU A 62 -1.03 8.15 5.47
CA GLU A 62 -2.15 9.11 5.33
C GLU A 62 -3.39 8.44 4.74
N HIS A 63 -3.20 7.56 3.76
CA HIS A 63 -4.26 6.71 3.20
C HIS A 63 -4.93 5.91 4.32
N PHE A 64 -4.18 5.05 5.02
CA PHE A 64 -4.74 4.21 6.09
C PHE A 64 -5.39 5.06 7.19
N HIS A 65 -4.78 6.18 7.57
CA HIS A 65 -5.34 7.06 8.58
C HIS A 65 -6.72 7.59 8.21
N LYS A 66 -6.93 8.02 6.95
CA LYS A 66 -8.25 8.51 6.48
C LYS A 66 -9.31 7.42 6.56
N GLU A 67 -8.98 6.20 6.17
CA GLU A 67 -9.90 5.07 6.27
C GLU A 67 -10.22 4.73 7.73
N GLU A 68 -9.20 4.68 8.58
CA GLU A 68 -9.31 4.38 10.01
C GLU A 68 -10.20 5.39 10.73
N VAL A 69 -10.00 6.69 10.49
CA VAL A 69 -10.87 7.75 11.04
C VAL A 69 -12.33 7.50 10.62
N MET A 70 -12.57 7.20 9.34
CA MET A 70 -13.94 6.96 8.87
C MET A 70 -14.54 5.66 9.42
N MET A 71 -13.72 4.61 9.60
CA MET A 71 -14.12 3.36 10.25
C MET A 71 -14.56 3.60 11.69
N GLU A 72 -13.80 4.37 12.46
CA GLU A 72 -14.13 4.72 13.84
C GLU A 72 -15.41 5.57 13.92
N GLU A 73 -15.49 6.64 13.13
CA GLU A 73 -16.65 7.54 13.10
C GLU A 73 -17.97 6.81 12.80
N LYS A 74 -17.92 5.81 11.91
CA LYS A 74 -19.09 5.02 11.50
C LYS A 74 -19.30 3.76 12.35
N ASN A 75 -18.50 3.54 13.39
CA ASN A 75 -18.53 2.33 14.24
C ASN A 75 -18.44 1.04 13.40
N PHE A 76 -17.52 1.00 12.45
CA PHE A 76 -17.29 -0.16 11.60
C PHE A 76 -16.89 -1.38 12.44
N PRO A 77 -17.71 -2.46 12.48
CA PRO A 77 -17.51 -3.53 13.45
C PRO A 77 -16.16 -4.26 13.40
N PRO A 78 -15.57 -4.56 12.23
CA PRO A 78 -14.27 -5.22 12.15
C PRO A 78 -13.08 -4.25 12.11
N TYR A 79 -13.25 -2.99 12.53
CA TYR A 79 -12.16 -2.00 12.60
C TYR A 79 -10.87 -2.51 13.25
N PRO A 80 -10.88 -3.20 14.42
CA PRO A 80 -9.64 -3.67 15.03
C PRO A 80 -8.84 -4.64 14.16
N ILE A 81 -9.54 -5.43 13.32
CA ILE A 81 -8.91 -6.41 12.43
C ILE A 81 -8.36 -5.69 11.19
N HIS A 82 -9.10 -4.74 10.62
CA HIS A 82 -8.64 -3.94 9.48
C HIS A 82 -7.40 -3.12 9.84
N LYS A 83 -7.47 -2.38 10.97
CA LYS A 83 -6.32 -1.62 11.46
C LYS A 83 -5.09 -2.50 11.71
N ALA A 84 -5.27 -3.70 12.27
CA ALA A 84 -4.14 -4.62 12.48
C ALA A 84 -3.47 -5.04 11.16
N GLU A 85 -4.22 -5.17 10.06
CA GLU A 85 -3.64 -5.45 8.74
C GLU A 85 -2.85 -4.25 8.19
N HIS A 86 -3.37 -3.02 8.36
CA HIS A 86 -2.64 -1.79 8.05
C HIS A 86 -1.32 -1.70 8.82
N ASP A 87 -1.36 -1.91 10.14
CA ASP A 87 -0.18 -1.87 11.01
C ASP A 87 0.86 -2.93 10.59
N ASN A 88 0.41 -4.12 10.20
CA ASN A 88 1.30 -5.18 9.69
C ASN A 88 1.96 -4.79 8.37
N ALA A 89 1.20 -4.20 7.44
CA ALA A 89 1.71 -3.75 6.15
C ALA A 89 2.77 -2.65 6.32
N LEU A 90 2.48 -1.62 7.13
CA LEU A 90 3.42 -0.55 7.45
C LEU A 90 4.69 -1.08 8.13
N ASN A 91 4.55 -2.02 9.07
CA ASN A 91 5.70 -2.64 9.71
C ASN A 91 6.56 -3.41 8.69
N GLN A 92 5.93 -4.15 7.77
CA GLN A 92 6.65 -4.83 6.70
C GLN A 92 7.40 -3.86 5.78
N MET A 93 6.77 -2.76 5.36
CA MET A 93 7.41 -1.72 4.56
C MET A 93 8.66 -1.17 5.26
N ASN A 94 8.55 -0.84 6.55
CA ASN A 94 9.68 -0.34 7.33
C ASN A 94 10.82 -1.36 7.45
N LEU A 95 10.51 -2.63 7.76
CA LEU A 95 11.53 -3.69 7.86
C LEU A 95 12.27 -3.91 6.54
N ILE A 96 11.55 -3.90 5.42
CA ILE A 96 12.13 -4.02 4.08
C ILE A 96 13.04 -2.83 3.78
N PHE A 97 12.62 -1.61 4.12
CA PHE A 97 13.40 -0.41 3.91
C PHE A 97 14.66 -0.36 4.76
N GLU A 98 14.58 -0.76 6.04
CA GLU A 98 15.72 -0.84 6.95
C GLU A 98 16.76 -1.86 6.46
N GLU A 99 16.32 -3.06 6.09
CA GLU A 99 17.22 -4.12 5.62
C GLU A 99 17.89 -3.75 4.30
N TRP A 100 17.15 -3.11 3.39
CA TRP A 100 17.71 -2.49 2.18
C TRP A 100 18.81 -1.47 2.52
N ASN A 101 18.53 -0.49 3.39
CA ASN A 101 19.48 0.58 3.72
C ASN A 101 20.74 0.06 4.42
N LYS A 102 20.60 -1.01 5.21
CA LYS A 102 21.70 -1.64 5.91
C LYS A 102 22.62 -2.44 4.98
N THR A 103 22.05 -3.12 3.99
CA THR A 103 22.78 -4.09 3.16
C THR A 103 23.14 -3.58 1.77
N ASN A 104 22.45 -2.55 1.27
CA ASN A 104 22.46 -2.13 -0.13
C ASN A 104 22.11 -3.26 -1.12
N ASN A 105 21.45 -4.32 -0.65
CA ASN A 105 21.09 -5.46 -1.49
C ASN A 105 19.73 -5.22 -2.15
N ILE A 106 19.76 -4.81 -3.41
CA ILE A 106 18.57 -4.39 -4.18
C ILE A 106 17.56 -5.53 -4.36
N ASN A 107 18.02 -6.79 -4.26
CA ASN A 107 17.14 -7.95 -4.38
C ASN A 107 16.09 -8.02 -3.27
N ILE A 108 16.34 -7.46 -2.09
CA ILE A 108 15.34 -7.36 -1.01
C ILE A 108 14.13 -6.55 -1.48
N LEU A 109 14.38 -5.39 -2.10
CA LEU A 109 13.32 -4.56 -2.65
C LEU A 109 12.64 -5.24 -3.83
N LYS A 110 13.40 -5.78 -4.78
CA LYS A 110 12.84 -6.47 -5.95
C LYS A 110 11.93 -7.63 -5.56
N GLN A 111 12.35 -8.46 -4.62
CA GLN A 111 11.56 -9.60 -4.16
C GLN A 111 10.24 -9.13 -3.54
N TYR A 112 10.30 -8.11 -2.67
CA TYR A 112 9.10 -7.57 -2.04
C TYR A 112 8.13 -6.98 -3.08
N PHE A 113 8.63 -6.16 -4.01
CA PHE A 113 7.82 -5.51 -5.04
C PHE A 113 7.24 -6.48 -6.07
N ILE A 114 7.95 -7.55 -6.42
CA ILE A 114 7.47 -8.49 -7.44
C ILE A 114 6.56 -9.57 -6.84
N GLU A 115 6.86 -10.06 -5.63
CA GLU A 115 6.19 -11.25 -5.09
C GLU A 115 5.13 -10.93 -4.03
N LYS A 116 5.38 -9.94 -3.17
CA LYS A 116 4.59 -9.72 -1.94
C LYS A 116 3.59 -8.59 -2.10
N LEU A 117 4.08 -7.42 -2.49
CA LEU A 117 3.28 -6.20 -2.56
C LEU A 117 2.07 -6.31 -3.51
N PRO A 118 2.20 -6.80 -4.75
CA PRO A 118 1.06 -6.88 -5.68
C PRO A 118 -0.05 -7.80 -5.16
N THR A 119 0.35 -8.92 -4.58
CA THR A 119 -0.55 -9.90 -3.98
C THR A 119 -1.27 -9.32 -2.78
N TRP A 120 -0.54 -8.66 -1.88
CA TRP A 120 -1.11 -8.02 -0.69
C TRP A 120 -2.11 -6.93 -1.08
N LEU A 121 -1.70 -5.97 -1.92
CA LEU A 121 -2.53 -4.84 -2.34
C LEU A 121 -3.84 -5.32 -3.00
N THR A 122 -3.73 -6.25 -3.94
CA THR A 122 -4.91 -6.79 -4.64
C THR A 122 -5.87 -7.49 -3.68
N ASN A 123 -5.34 -8.27 -2.73
CA ASN A 123 -6.17 -9.01 -1.78
C ASN A 123 -6.81 -8.09 -0.75
N HIS A 124 -6.07 -7.11 -0.24
CA HIS A 124 -6.56 -6.12 0.71
C HIS A 124 -7.77 -5.37 0.12
N ILE A 125 -7.61 -4.82 -1.09
CA ILE A 125 -8.69 -4.09 -1.78
C ILE A 125 -9.91 -4.98 -2.03
N LYS A 126 -9.72 -6.20 -2.54
CA LYS A 126 -10.83 -7.13 -2.86
C LYS A 126 -11.59 -7.63 -1.64
N THR A 127 -11.01 -7.54 -0.44
CA THR A 127 -11.57 -8.17 0.76
C THR A 127 -11.92 -7.13 1.80
N MET A 128 -10.93 -6.54 2.45
CA MET A 128 -11.13 -5.63 3.57
C MET A 128 -11.71 -4.30 3.08
N ASP A 129 -11.10 -3.67 2.08
CA ASP A 129 -11.55 -2.35 1.61
C ASP A 129 -12.89 -2.44 0.88
N THR A 130 -13.14 -3.55 0.16
CA THR A 130 -14.45 -3.79 -0.45
C THR A 130 -15.56 -3.85 0.60
N VAL A 131 -15.30 -4.54 1.72
CA VAL A 131 -16.23 -4.65 2.84
C VAL A 131 -16.40 -3.30 3.53
N THR A 132 -15.30 -2.60 3.80
CA THR A 132 -15.27 -1.27 4.42
C THR A 132 -16.02 -0.24 3.58
N ALA A 133 -15.75 -0.18 2.28
CA ALA A 133 -16.43 0.70 1.34
C ALA A 133 -17.93 0.41 1.25
N MET A 134 -18.33 -0.87 1.24
CA MET A 134 -19.74 -1.25 1.23
C MET A 134 -20.45 -0.82 2.52
N PHE A 135 -19.78 -0.95 3.67
CA PHE A 135 -20.27 -0.44 4.94
C PHE A 135 -20.39 1.08 4.92
N PHE A 136 -19.38 1.82 4.43
CA PHE A 136 -19.44 3.27 4.30
C PHE A 136 -20.62 3.74 3.46
N LYS A 137 -20.93 3.01 2.39
CA LYS A 137 -22.02 3.30 1.46
C LYS A 137 -23.41 2.99 2.03
N THR A 138 -23.55 1.90 2.78
CA THR A 138 -24.87 1.34 3.14
C THR A 138 -25.20 1.35 4.62
N GLY A 139 -24.19 1.45 5.49
CA GLY A 139 -24.32 1.27 6.93
C GLY A 139 -24.62 -0.16 7.39
N LEU A 140 -24.67 -1.13 6.47
CA LEU A 140 -24.97 -2.52 6.78
C LEU A 140 -23.69 -3.29 7.09
N SER A 141 -23.64 -3.90 8.27
CA SER A 141 -22.55 -4.79 8.63
C SER A 141 -22.61 -6.07 7.78
N PRO A 142 -21.50 -6.53 7.18
CA PRO A 142 -21.44 -7.83 6.50
C PRO A 142 -21.68 -9.01 7.45
N CYS A 143 -21.49 -8.79 8.76
CA CYS A 143 -21.67 -9.79 9.81
C CYS A 143 -23.06 -9.68 10.48
N GLY A 144 -23.97 -8.85 9.97
CA GLY A 144 -25.29 -8.62 10.55
C GLY A 144 -26.41 -8.94 9.56
N GLY A 145 -26.88 -10.19 9.61
CA GLY A 145 -28.14 -10.67 9.05
C GLY A 145 -28.83 -11.57 10.05
#